data_AF-A0A5D2AD09-F1
#
_entry.id   AF-A0A5D2AD09-F1
#
_cell.length_a   1.000
_cell.length_b   1.000
_cell.length_c   1.000
_cell.angle_alpha   90.00
_cell.angle_beta   90.00
_cell.angle_gamma   90.00
#
_symmetry.space_group_name_H-M   'P 1'
#
loop_
_entity.id
_entity.type
_entity.pdbx_description
1 polymer ?
#
loop_
_entity_poly.entity_id
_entity_poly.type
_entity_poly.pdbx_seq_one_letter_code
_entity_poly.pdbx_strand_id
1 'polypeptide(L)'
;MIMWTILLVLAILHRASSHGIQPLSRIAIHKATLALDNLAYVKASPTVLGLNGQNTEWVTVEYSSPNPSMDDWIGVFSPANFSASTCPAENPRVYPPLLCSAPIKFQYANYTSPDYKVNGKGSLKLQLINQRSDFSFALFSNGFLNPKLVAVSNTVSFANPNAPVYPCLAQGKQWDEMTVTWTSGYGIDEAEPFVQWGPKGGHQQHSPAVTLTFDRSSVCGAPARTIGWRDPGFIHTSFLKELWLNRVYTYKLGHRLFNSTYVWSQEYQFRASPFPGQNSLQRVVIFGDMGKDEADGSNEYNNFQRGSLNATKQLIKDLKKLTLFFTLETYVMLMDIFHNGTNLLHRLSLLHQLCLICLQVVTMNVIGPELDLSMRTMILEANVACWLKLCFLFLLKTELNIGTPLTTACSDSA
;
A
#
# COMPACT_ATOMS: atom_id res chain seq x y z
N MET A 1 45.57 20.61 -0.66
CA MET A 1 44.37 20.62 0.22
C MET A 1 43.07 20.40 -0.54
N ILE A 2 42.86 21.03 -1.71
CA ILE A 2 41.62 20.90 -2.52
C ILE A 2 41.39 19.48 -3.07
N MET A 3 42.45 18.74 -3.39
CA MET A 3 42.34 17.38 -3.93
C MET A 3 41.86 16.36 -2.88
N TRP A 4 42.21 16.57 -1.60
CA TRP A 4 41.78 15.71 -0.50
C TRP A 4 40.32 15.95 -0.10
N THR A 5 39.84 17.20 -0.20
CA THR A 5 38.43 17.50 0.04
C THR A 5 37.52 16.95 -1.06
N ILE A 6 37.98 16.94 -2.32
CA ILE A 6 37.23 16.32 -3.43
C ILE A 6 37.14 14.79 -3.27
N LEU A 7 38.22 14.14 -2.84
CA LEU A 7 38.23 12.69 -2.58
C LEU A 7 37.32 12.29 -1.40
N LEU A 8 37.25 13.11 -0.35
CA LEU A 8 36.31 12.90 0.75
C LEU A 8 34.86 13.09 0.30
N VAL A 9 34.56 14.11 -0.52
CA VAL A 9 33.21 14.34 -1.06
C VAL A 9 32.77 13.16 -1.96
N LEU A 10 33.67 12.63 -2.79
CA LEU A 10 33.39 11.46 -3.63
C LEU A 10 33.22 10.17 -2.81
N ALA A 11 33.89 10.03 -1.66
CA ALA A 11 33.70 8.89 -0.75
C ALA A 11 32.36 8.93 0.01
N ILE A 12 31.76 10.11 0.16
CA ILE A 12 30.45 10.29 0.82
C ILE A 12 29.30 10.15 -0.20
N LEU A 13 29.57 10.35 -1.50
CA LEU A 13 28.64 10.07 -2.59
C LEU A 13 28.47 8.56 -2.79
N HIS A 14 27.63 7.94 -1.97
CA HIS A 14 27.01 6.66 -2.32
C HIS A 14 26.17 6.89 -3.57
N ARG A 15 26.72 6.53 -4.73
CA ARG A 15 25.96 6.48 -5.98
C ARG A 15 24.86 5.43 -5.80
N ALA A 16 23.64 5.88 -5.53
CA ALA A 16 22.46 5.06 -5.67
C ALA A 16 22.27 4.81 -7.17
N SER A 17 22.76 3.65 -7.62
CA SER A 17 22.42 3.14 -8.94
C SER A 17 20.98 2.66 -8.89
N SER A 18 20.10 3.33 -9.65
CA SER A 18 18.82 2.74 -10.06
C SER A 18 19.17 1.52 -10.91
N HIS A 19 19.23 0.37 -10.25
CA HIS A 19 19.41 -0.90 -10.93
C HIS A 19 18.12 -1.16 -11.71
N GLY A 20 18.29 -1.45 -13.01
CA GLY A 20 17.20 -1.56 -13.96
C GLY A 20 16.02 -2.40 -13.48
N ILE A 21 14.85 -2.10 -14.05
CA ILE A 21 13.59 -2.83 -13.92
C ILE A 21 13.89 -4.30 -13.61
N GLN A 22 13.58 -4.76 -12.40
CA GLN A 22 13.72 -6.18 -12.08
C GLN A 22 12.88 -6.94 -13.11
N PRO A 23 13.47 -7.78 -14.00
CA PRO A 23 12.71 -8.51 -15.01
C PRO A 23 11.65 -9.44 -14.38
N LEU A 24 11.83 -9.74 -13.10
CA LEU A 24 11.05 -10.63 -12.25
C LEU A 24 9.78 -9.99 -11.66
N SER A 25 9.55 -8.69 -11.89
CA SER A 25 8.42 -7.92 -11.36
C SER A 25 7.12 -8.02 -12.18
N ARG A 26 7.10 -8.88 -13.22
CA ARG A 26 5.96 -9.05 -14.13
C ARG A 26 5.61 -10.52 -14.34
N ILE A 27 4.71 -11.05 -13.51
CA ILE A 27 4.07 -12.34 -13.80
C ILE A 27 3.00 -12.14 -14.86
N ALA A 28 3.06 -12.90 -15.94
CA ALA A 28 2.04 -12.99 -16.97
C ALA A 28 0.88 -13.90 -16.49
N ILE A 29 0.25 -13.53 -15.37
CA ILE A 29 -0.80 -14.34 -14.73
C ILE A 29 -2.00 -14.55 -15.65
N HIS A 30 -2.29 -13.56 -16.50
CA HIS A 30 -3.29 -13.63 -17.56
C HIS A 30 -3.00 -14.69 -18.64
N LYS A 31 -1.81 -15.32 -18.65
CA LYS A 31 -1.47 -16.47 -19.51
C LYS A 31 -1.48 -17.79 -18.74
N ALA A 32 -1.81 -17.76 -17.45
CA ALA A 32 -1.75 -18.95 -16.63
C ALA A 32 -2.77 -19.98 -17.11
N THR A 33 -2.33 -21.24 -17.15
CA THR A 33 -3.18 -22.38 -17.53
C THR A 33 -3.30 -23.37 -16.38
N LEU A 34 -4.35 -24.18 -16.36
CA LEU A 34 -4.53 -25.23 -15.37
C LEU A 34 -3.73 -26.48 -15.77
N ALA A 35 -2.92 -26.99 -14.85
CA ALA A 35 -2.17 -28.24 -14.99
C ALA A 35 -2.12 -28.97 -13.64
N LEU A 36 -3.30 -29.14 -13.02
CA LEU A 36 -3.41 -29.72 -11.69
C LEU A 36 -2.86 -31.15 -11.68
N ASP A 37 -2.02 -31.44 -10.68
CA ASP A 37 -1.42 -32.76 -10.48
C ASP A 37 -1.86 -33.33 -9.14
N ASN A 38 -2.46 -34.52 -9.15
CA ASN A 38 -2.99 -35.18 -7.96
C ASN A 38 -1.89 -35.58 -6.95
N LEU A 39 -0.64 -35.68 -7.38
CA LEU A 39 0.51 -35.97 -6.53
C LEU A 39 1.18 -34.69 -5.99
N ALA A 40 0.86 -33.53 -6.56
CA ALA A 40 1.31 -32.25 -6.04
C ALA A 40 0.36 -31.77 -4.93
N TYR A 41 0.91 -31.03 -3.96
CA TYR A 41 0.11 -30.40 -2.92
C TYR A 41 0.70 -29.08 -2.48
N VAL A 42 -0.17 -28.24 -1.93
CA VAL A 42 0.19 -27.08 -1.12
C VAL A 42 -0.67 -27.13 0.14
N LYS A 43 -0.08 -26.87 1.31
CA LYS A 43 -0.77 -26.82 2.59
C LYS A 43 -0.28 -25.60 3.36
N ALA A 44 -1.22 -24.86 3.93
CA ALA A 44 -0.92 -23.66 4.69
C ALA A 44 -1.39 -23.79 6.13
N SER A 45 -0.54 -23.41 7.08
CA SER A 45 -0.82 -23.46 8.51
C SER A 45 -0.23 -22.26 9.26
N PRO A 46 -0.90 -21.75 10.31
CA PRO A 46 -2.25 -22.13 10.77
C PRO A 46 -3.36 -21.67 9.81
N THR A 47 -4.58 -22.21 9.95
CA THR A 47 -5.73 -21.87 9.10
C THR A 47 -6.46 -20.59 9.54
N VAL A 48 -6.34 -20.23 10.82
CA VAL A 48 -6.92 -19.02 11.38
C VAL A 48 -5.81 -18.14 11.95
N LEU A 49 -5.78 -16.88 11.53
CA LEU A 49 -4.81 -15.85 11.93
C LEU A 49 -5.47 -14.80 12.84
N GLY A 50 -4.69 -14.02 13.57
CA GLY A 50 -5.13 -12.85 14.34
C GLY A 50 -6.06 -13.17 15.50
N LEU A 51 -5.95 -14.36 16.11
CA LEU A 51 -6.84 -14.80 17.20
C LEU A 51 -6.86 -13.82 18.39
N ASN A 52 -5.76 -13.12 18.64
CA ASN A 52 -5.66 -12.11 19.70
C ASN A 52 -5.69 -10.68 19.16
N GLY A 53 -6.32 -10.46 17.99
CA GLY A 53 -6.47 -9.15 17.37
C GLY A 53 -5.25 -8.65 16.58
N GLN A 54 -4.27 -9.51 16.31
CA GLN A 54 -3.16 -9.17 15.44
C GLN A 54 -3.62 -9.02 13.99
N ASN A 55 -3.08 -8.03 13.30
CA ASN A 55 -3.33 -7.76 11.88
C ASN A 55 -2.17 -8.16 10.98
N THR A 56 -1.19 -8.88 11.53
CA THR A 56 -0.02 -9.41 10.83
C THR A 56 0.37 -10.73 11.48
N GLU A 57 0.56 -11.79 10.69
CA GLU A 57 0.94 -13.10 11.21
C GLU A 57 1.74 -13.93 10.22
N TRP A 58 2.56 -14.84 10.75
CA TRP A 58 3.36 -15.78 9.95
C TRP A 58 2.54 -17.02 9.59
N VAL A 59 2.58 -17.38 8.30
CA VAL A 59 2.02 -18.62 7.77
C VAL A 59 3.15 -19.49 7.24
N THR A 60 3.13 -20.77 7.58
CA THR A 60 4.00 -21.78 6.99
C THR A 60 3.26 -22.46 5.85
N VAL A 61 3.84 -22.40 4.65
CA VAL A 61 3.31 -23.01 3.43
C VAL A 61 4.23 -24.15 3.04
N GLU A 62 3.75 -25.38 3.17
CA GLU A 62 4.45 -26.59 2.75
C GLU A 62 3.90 -27.07 1.42
N TYR A 63 4.78 -27.49 0.52
CA TYR A 63 4.38 -27.89 -0.82
C TYR A 63 5.24 -29.02 -1.36
N SER A 64 4.66 -29.76 -2.30
CA SER A 64 5.35 -30.80 -3.05
C SER A 64 4.92 -30.80 -4.51
N SER A 65 5.87 -31.05 -5.41
CA SER A 65 5.63 -31.31 -6.84
C SER A 65 6.33 -32.61 -7.25
N PRO A 66 5.68 -33.51 -8.01
CA PRO A 66 6.34 -34.69 -8.57
C PRO A 66 7.32 -34.33 -9.70
N ASN A 67 7.14 -33.17 -10.33
CA ASN A 67 7.97 -32.68 -11.43
C ASN A 67 8.56 -31.30 -11.07
N PRO A 68 9.47 -31.23 -10.08
CA PRO A 68 9.97 -29.96 -9.58
C PRO A 68 10.92 -29.29 -10.57
N SER A 69 10.81 -27.96 -10.66
CA SER A 69 11.72 -27.14 -11.45
C SER A 69 12.24 -25.94 -10.64
N MET A 70 13.36 -25.37 -11.08
CA MET A 70 13.96 -24.19 -10.43
C MET A 70 13.12 -22.92 -10.60
N ASP A 71 12.23 -22.91 -11.58
CA ASP A 71 11.32 -21.81 -11.89
C ASP A 71 9.91 -22.02 -11.31
N ASP A 72 9.69 -23.07 -10.52
CA ASP A 72 8.45 -23.24 -9.77
C ASP A 72 8.33 -22.17 -8.67
N TRP A 73 7.10 -21.74 -8.41
CA TRP A 73 6.85 -20.64 -7.48
C TRP A 73 5.50 -20.77 -6.77
N ILE A 74 5.43 -20.20 -5.58
CA ILE A 74 4.21 -20.09 -4.77
C ILE A 74 3.65 -18.67 -4.93
N GLY A 75 2.39 -18.58 -5.35
CA GLY A 75 1.62 -17.33 -5.35
C GLY A 75 0.66 -17.27 -4.16
N VAL A 76 0.58 -16.10 -3.52
CA VAL A 76 -0.39 -15.80 -2.47
C VAL A 76 -1.56 -15.05 -3.10
N PHE A 77 -2.79 -15.55 -2.94
CA PHE A 77 -3.99 -14.95 -3.52
C PHE A 77 -4.96 -14.55 -2.41
N SER A 78 -5.58 -13.38 -2.57
CA SER A 78 -6.69 -12.92 -1.74
C SER A 78 -7.63 -12.07 -2.61
N PRO A 79 -8.89 -12.49 -2.84
CA PRO A 79 -9.59 -13.61 -2.19
C PRO A 79 -9.01 -15.01 -2.51
N ALA A 80 -9.30 -15.98 -1.65
CA ALA A 80 -8.83 -17.36 -1.81
C ALA A 80 -9.37 -18.04 -3.07
N ASN A 81 -10.60 -17.70 -3.47
CA ASN A 81 -11.19 -18.20 -4.71
C ASN A 81 -10.74 -17.35 -5.92
N PHE A 82 -9.46 -17.45 -6.27
CA PHE A 82 -8.87 -16.69 -7.37
C PHE A 82 -9.22 -17.23 -8.77
N SER A 83 -9.80 -18.42 -8.87
CA SER A 83 -10.24 -19.03 -10.15
C SER A 83 -11.65 -18.58 -10.58
N ALA A 84 -12.46 -18.06 -9.66
CA ALA A 84 -13.79 -17.52 -9.95
C ALA A 84 -13.77 -16.13 -10.60
N SER A 85 -12.61 -15.47 -10.66
CA SER A 85 -12.49 -14.15 -11.29
C SER A 85 -12.52 -14.28 -12.81
N THR A 86 -13.56 -13.74 -13.43
CA THR A 86 -13.64 -13.60 -14.89
C THR A 86 -12.77 -12.42 -15.33
N CYS A 87 -11.80 -12.65 -16.21
CA CYS A 87 -11.08 -11.57 -16.88
C CYS A 87 -12.09 -10.82 -17.75
N PRO A 88 -12.29 -9.51 -17.57
CA PRO A 88 -12.94 -8.72 -18.60
C PRO A 88 -12.09 -8.85 -19.86
N ALA A 89 -12.67 -9.41 -20.92
CA ALA A 89 -11.99 -9.53 -22.19
C ALA A 89 -11.78 -8.12 -22.77
N GLU A 90 -10.56 -7.57 -22.67
CA GLU A 90 -10.20 -6.38 -23.46
C GLU A 90 -10.15 -6.70 -24.97
N ASN A 91 -10.05 -7.99 -25.32
CA ASN A 91 -10.09 -8.49 -26.69
C ASN A 91 -11.02 -9.71 -26.80
N PRO A 92 -11.91 -9.79 -27.82
CA PRO A 92 -12.86 -10.90 -28.00
C PRO A 92 -12.23 -12.26 -28.39
N ARG A 93 -10.89 -12.37 -28.39
CA ARG A 93 -10.14 -13.57 -28.79
C ARG A 93 -9.29 -14.13 -27.64
N VAL A 94 -9.88 -14.25 -26.46
CA VAL A 94 -9.20 -14.76 -25.27
C VAL A 94 -9.98 -15.96 -24.76
N TYR A 95 -9.39 -17.15 -24.86
CA TYR A 95 -10.04 -18.42 -24.49
C TYR A 95 -9.67 -18.85 -23.05
N PRO A 96 -10.65 -19.27 -22.22
CA PRO A 96 -10.41 -19.81 -20.87
C PRO A 96 -9.60 -21.12 -20.84
N PRO A 97 -9.06 -21.53 -19.67
CA PRO A 97 -9.09 -20.85 -18.38
C PRO A 97 -7.85 -19.97 -18.19
N LEU A 98 -8.05 -18.66 -18.01
CA LEU A 98 -6.99 -17.74 -17.62
C LEU A 98 -7.21 -17.36 -16.16
N LEU A 99 -6.14 -17.39 -15.36
CA LEU A 99 -6.19 -16.86 -14.00
C LEU A 99 -6.14 -15.33 -14.07
N CYS A 100 -7.19 -14.70 -13.55
CA CYS A 100 -7.46 -13.28 -13.75
C CYS A 100 -7.19 -12.43 -12.52
N SER A 101 -6.81 -13.06 -11.42
CA SER A 101 -6.43 -12.40 -10.18
C SER A 101 -4.90 -12.35 -10.10
N ALA A 102 -4.33 -11.15 -10.05
CA ALA A 102 -2.94 -11.02 -9.69
C ALA A 102 -2.72 -11.51 -8.24
N PRO A 103 -1.66 -12.30 -7.97
CA PRO A 103 -1.29 -12.63 -6.60
C PRO A 103 -0.93 -11.37 -5.81
N ILE A 104 -1.21 -11.38 -4.51
CA ILE A 104 -0.78 -10.38 -3.54
C ILE A 104 0.74 -10.25 -3.58
N LYS A 105 1.41 -11.41 -3.49
CA LYS A 105 2.86 -11.59 -3.56
C LYS A 105 3.19 -13.02 -3.94
N PHE A 106 4.45 -13.29 -4.25
CA PHE A 106 4.90 -14.59 -4.72
C PHE A 106 6.36 -14.85 -4.37
N GLN A 107 6.76 -16.12 -4.34
CA GLN A 107 8.15 -16.49 -4.09
C GLN A 107 8.50 -17.80 -4.81
N TYR A 108 9.75 -17.96 -5.22
CA TYR A 108 10.23 -19.21 -5.77
C TYR A 108 10.13 -20.37 -4.76
N ALA A 109 9.79 -21.55 -5.25
CA ALA A 109 9.66 -22.76 -4.45
C ALA A 109 10.99 -23.22 -3.82
N ASN A 110 12.12 -22.78 -4.35
CA ASN A 110 13.45 -23.11 -3.85
C ASN A 110 14.05 -22.06 -2.90
N TYR A 111 13.35 -20.96 -2.60
CA TYR A 111 13.90 -19.80 -1.90
C TYR A 111 14.54 -20.15 -0.54
N THR A 112 13.82 -20.90 0.29
CA THR A 112 14.28 -21.44 1.59
C THR A 112 14.58 -22.94 1.54
N SER A 113 14.35 -23.58 0.40
CA SER A 113 14.46 -25.03 0.20
C SER A 113 15.32 -25.33 -1.03
N PRO A 114 16.66 -25.20 -0.93
CA PRO A 114 17.55 -25.30 -2.09
C PRO A 114 17.48 -26.67 -2.79
N ASP A 115 17.16 -27.73 -2.05
CA ASP A 115 17.01 -29.10 -2.58
C ASP A 115 15.66 -29.39 -3.23
N TYR A 116 14.76 -28.39 -3.33
CA TYR A 116 13.43 -28.53 -3.93
C TYR A 116 13.48 -29.17 -5.33
N LYS A 117 14.46 -28.77 -6.15
CA LYS A 117 14.64 -29.33 -7.50
C LYS A 117 14.90 -30.85 -7.50
N VAL A 118 15.47 -31.38 -6.42
CA VAL A 118 15.87 -32.79 -6.32
C VAL A 118 14.77 -33.61 -5.68
N ASN A 119 14.20 -33.15 -4.58
CA ASN A 119 13.25 -33.93 -3.77
C ASN A 119 11.78 -33.54 -4.00
N GLY A 120 11.54 -32.46 -4.73
CA GLY A 120 10.22 -31.93 -5.02
C GLY A 120 9.48 -31.35 -3.84
N LYS A 121 10.12 -31.12 -2.69
CA LYS A 121 9.50 -30.68 -1.43
C LYS A 121 10.12 -29.37 -0.95
N GLY A 122 9.27 -28.47 -0.49
CA GLY A 122 9.72 -27.20 0.06
C GLY A 122 8.77 -26.62 1.10
N SER A 123 9.26 -25.61 1.80
CA SER A 123 8.49 -24.87 2.78
C SER A 123 8.89 -23.40 2.79
N LEU A 124 7.88 -22.51 2.79
CA LEU A 124 8.05 -21.06 2.92
C LEU A 124 7.40 -20.58 4.21
N LYS A 125 8.04 -19.60 4.86
CA LYS A 125 7.41 -18.79 5.91
C LYS A 125 7.09 -17.43 5.36
N LEU A 126 5.81 -17.10 5.28
CA LEU A 126 5.31 -15.86 4.70
C LEU A 126 4.59 -15.06 5.77
N GLN A 127 4.87 -13.77 5.86
CA GLN A 127 4.17 -12.86 6.75
C GLN A 127 2.97 -12.27 6.02
N LEU A 128 1.75 -12.56 6.47
CA LEU A 128 0.53 -12.02 5.91
C LEU A 128 0.03 -10.83 6.73
N ILE A 129 -0.65 -9.91 6.07
CA ILE A 129 -1.31 -8.76 6.68
C ILE A 129 -2.83 -8.86 6.51
N ASN A 130 -3.60 -8.41 7.49
CA ASN A 130 -5.06 -8.41 7.43
C ASN A 130 -5.56 -7.28 6.53
N GLN A 131 -5.90 -7.64 5.30
CA GLN A 131 -6.38 -6.72 4.29
C GLN A 131 -7.78 -7.10 3.80
N ARG A 132 -8.62 -7.65 4.70
CA ARG A 132 -9.91 -8.29 4.38
C ARG A 132 -9.76 -9.56 3.55
N SER A 133 -10.88 -10.23 3.35
CA SER A 133 -10.99 -11.51 2.63
C SER A 133 -10.07 -12.59 3.20
N ASP A 134 -10.19 -13.77 2.64
CA ASP A 134 -9.36 -14.92 2.94
C ASP A 134 -8.18 -15.04 1.97
N PHE A 135 -7.33 -16.02 2.21
CA PHE A 135 -6.11 -16.30 1.46
C PHE A 135 -6.07 -17.75 0.98
N SER A 136 -5.51 -17.96 -0.20
CA SER A 136 -5.06 -19.26 -0.69
C SER A 136 -3.66 -19.17 -1.26
N PHE A 137 -2.97 -20.30 -1.31
CA PHE A 137 -1.63 -20.42 -1.84
C PHE A 137 -1.67 -21.38 -3.02
N ALA A 138 -0.98 -21.03 -4.10
CA ALA A 138 -0.98 -21.83 -5.31
C ALA A 138 0.45 -22.07 -5.79
N LEU A 139 0.75 -23.32 -6.12
CA LEU A 139 2.01 -23.73 -6.72
C LEU A 139 1.89 -23.67 -8.23
N PHE A 140 2.83 -22.98 -8.86
CA PHE A 140 2.95 -22.84 -10.29
C PHE A 140 4.26 -23.43 -10.78
N SER A 141 4.23 -24.00 -11.99
CA SER A 141 5.41 -24.38 -12.75
C SER A 141 5.57 -23.54 -14.01
N ASN A 142 6.68 -23.73 -14.73
CA ASN A 142 6.98 -23.11 -16.02
C ASN A 142 7.15 -21.57 -15.95
N GLY A 143 7.64 -21.10 -14.79
CA GLY A 143 8.06 -19.73 -14.57
C GLY A 143 6.94 -18.70 -14.61
N PHE A 144 7.34 -17.43 -14.74
CA PHE A 144 6.42 -16.29 -14.66
C PHE A 144 5.80 -15.90 -16.01
N LEU A 145 6.38 -16.32 -17.13
CA LEU A 145 5.94 -15.93 -18.47
C LEU A 145 4.81 -16.83 -19.02
N ASN A 146 4.82 -18.11 -18.65
CA ASN A 146 3.82 -19.10 -19.08
C ASN A 146 3.42 -20.00 -17.90
N PRO A 147 2.93 -19.41 -16.79
CA PRO A 147 2.70 -20.15 -15.56
C PRO A 147 1.65 -21.26 -15.73
N LYS A 148 1.86 -22.39 -15.07
CA LYS A 148 0.91 -23.50 -15.03
C LYS A 148 0.53 -23.79 -13.58
N LEU A 149 -0.76 -23.71 -13.25
CA LEU A 149 -1.25 -24.00 -11.90
C LEU A 149 -1.20 -25.50 -11.62
N VAL A 150 -0.36 -25.91 -10.68
CA VAL A 150 -0.09 -27.32 -10.34
C VAL A 150 -0.89 -27.78 -9.12
N ALA A 151 -0.99 -26.94 -8.09
CA ALA A 151 -1.72 -27.27 -6.87
C ALA A 151 -2.22 -26.00 -6.15
N VAL A 152 -3.30 -26.14 -5.38
CA VAL A 152 -3.90 -25.07 -4.57
C VAL A 152 -4.04 -25.56 -3.12
N SER A 153 -3.80 -24.68 -2.17
CA SER A 153 -3.89 -24.98 -0.75
C SER A 153 -5.30 -24.95 -0.19
N ASN A 154 -5.43 -25.36 1.07
CA ASN A 154 -6.54 -24.95 1.93
C ASN A 154 -6.60 -23.43 2.08
N THR A 155 -7.78 -22.92 2.40
CA THR A 155 -7.99 -21.51 2.74
C THR A 155 -7.42 -21.17 4.11
N VAL A 156 -6.87 -19.96 4.24
CA VAL A 156 -6.41 -19.34 5.49
C VAL A 156 -7.10 -17.99 5.65
N SER A 157 -7.56 -17.63 6.84
CA SER A 157 -8.23 -16.35 7.07
C SER A 157 -7.89 -15.75 8.43
N PHE A 158 -7.92 -14.42 8.55
CA PHE A 158 -7.90 -13.77 9.86
C PHE A 158 -9.22 -14.04 10.59
N ALA A 159 -9.18 -14.13 11.92
CA ALA A 159 -10.35 -14.36 12.76
C ALA A 159 -11.43 -13.29 12.54
N ASN A 160 -11.01 -12.05 12.27
CA ASN A 160 -11.87 -10.96 11.81
C ASN A 160 -11.21 -10.26 10.61
N PRO A 161 -11.51 -10.68 9.37
CA PRO A 161 -10.97 -10.04 8.17
C PRO A 161 -11.42 -8.58 8.03
N ASN A 162 -12.56 -8.23 8.64
CA ASN A 162 -13.17 -6.90 8.51
C ASN A 162 -12.68 -5.92 9.58
N ALA A 163 -11.76 -6.32 10.46
CA ALA A 163 -11.25 -5.50 11.56
C ALA A 163 -10.78 -4.11 11.10
N PRO A 164 -10.95 -3.05 11.93
CA PRO A 164 -10.40 -1.74 11.63
C PRO A 164 -8.87 -1.75 11.74
N VAL A 165 -8.19 -1.47 10.64
CA VAL A 165 -6.73 -1.60 10.49
C VAL A 165 -6.09 -0.36 9.88
N TYR A 166 -4.78 -0.24 10.13
CA TYR A 166 -3.86 0.72 9.51
C TYR A 166 -4.28 2.19 9.62
N PRO A 167 -4.57 2.70 10.83
CA PRO A 167 -4.89 4.11 10.97
C PRO A 167 -3.67 5.00 10.66
N CYS A 168 -3.95 6.09 9.97
CA CYS A 168 -3.00 7.13 9.61
C CYS A 168 -3.49 8.49 10.12
N LEU A 169 -2.59 9.22 10.78
CA LEU A 169 -2.84 10.56 11.26
C LEU A 169 -2.46 11.60 10.20
N ALA A 170 -3.32 12.58 9.97
CA ALA A 170 -3.00 13.75 9.16
C ALA A 170 -3.55 15.01 9.82
N GLN A 171 -2.84 16.13 9.68
CA GLN A 171 -3.29 17.41 10.26
C GLN A 171 -4.59 17.84 9.57
N GLY A 172 -5.56 18.27 10.37
CA GLY A 172 -6.84 18.74 9.89
C GLY A 172 -6.78 20.13 9.26
N LYS A 173 -7.95 20.72 9.05
CA LYS A 173 -8.05 22.06 8.45
C LYS A 173 -7.56 23.17 9.37
N GLN A 174 -7.62 22.93 10.68
CA GLN A 174 -7.18 23.86 11.72
C GLN A 174 -5.99 23.27 12.48
N TRP A 175 -5.24 24.13 13.18
CA TRP A 175 -4.02 23.72 13.92
C TRP A 175 -4.34 22.78 15.10
N ASP A 176 -5.55 22.87 15.64
CA ASP A 176 -6.09 22.10 16.75
C ASP A 176 -7.00 20.94 16.28
N GLU A 177 -6.88 20.54 15.01
CA GLU A 177 -7.60 19.42 14.42
C GLU A 177 -6.62 18.34 13.93
N MET A 178 -6.89 17.09 14.30
CA MET A 178 -6.21 15.91 13.78
C MET A 178 -7.24 14.99 13.11
N THR A 179 -6.88 14.41 11.97
CA THR A 179 -7.70 13.40 11.31
C THR A 179 -7.12 12.03 11.56
N VAL A 180 -7.99 11.04 11.78
CA VAL A 180 -7.63 9.63 11.86
C VAL A 180 -8.32 8.94 10.70
N THR A 181 -7.54 8.44 9.74
CA THR A 181 -8.05 7.70 8.59
C THR A 181 -7.65 6.24 8.66
N TRP A 182 -8.57 5.29 8.54
CA TRP A 182 -8.29 3.85 8.62
C TRP A 182 -9.11 3.06 7.59
N THR A 183 -8.79 1.77 7.43
CA THR A 183 -9.54 0.87 6.53
C THR A 183 -10.25 -0.21 7.34
N SER A 184 -11.43 -0.66 6.90
CA SER A 184 -12.11 -1.83 7.44
C SER A 184 -12.91 -2.57 6.38
N GLY A 185 -13.53 -3.69 6.76
CA GLY A 185 -14.50 -4.40 5.92
C GLY A 185 -15.96 -4.02 6.19
N TYR A 186 -16.22 -3.10 7.12
CA TYR A 186 -17.59 -2.73 7.50
C TYR A 186 -18.04 -1.47 6.75
N GLY A 187 -19.10 -1.63 5.96
CA GLY A 187 -19.79 -0.50 5.31
C GLY A 187 -20.71 0.23 6.28
N ILE A 188 -21.17 1.41 5.88
CA ILE A 188 -22.15 2.20 6.66
C ILE A 188 -23.49 1.47 6.83
N ASP A 189 -23.79 0.52 5.95
CA ASP A 189 -24.98 -0.33 5.99
C ASP A 189 -24.83 -1.53 6.94
N GLU A 190 -23.67 -1.70 7.57
CA GLU A 190 -23.39 -2.80 8.50
C GLU A 190 -22.99 -2.29 9.89
N ALA A 191 -22.23 -1.19 9.95
CA ALA A 191 -21.72 -0.61 11.18
C ALA A 191 -21.65 0.92 11.13
N GLU A 192 -21.85 1.55 12.28
CA GLU A 192 -21.52 2.96 12.50
C GLU A 192 -20.02 3.08 12.86
N PRO A 193 -19.17 3.71 12.02
CA PRO A 193 -17.76 3.88 12.31
C PRO A 193 -17.50 5.15 13.13
N PHE A 194 -16.64 5.04 14.13
CA PHE A 194 -16.28 6.14 15.00
C PHE A 194 -14.87 5.97 15.60
N VAL A 195 -14.34 7.04 16.18
CA VAL A 195 -13.11 7.03 16.97
C VAL A 195 -13.46 7.38 18.41
N GLN A 196 -13.06 6.53 19.36
CA GLN A 196 -13.03 6.89 20.78
C GLN A 196 -11.67 7.50 21.10
N TRP A 197 -11.63 8.70 21.65
CA TRP A 197 -10.37 9.40 21.90
C TRP A 197 -10.47 10.44 23.01
N GLY A 198 -9.32 10.86 23.54
CA GLY A 198 -9.26 11.88 24.57
C GLY A 198 -7.83 12.05 25.12
N PRO A 199 -7.60 13.01 26.03
CA PRO A 199 -6.31 13.15 26.68
C PRO A 199 -5.89 11.84 27.35
N LYS A 200 -4.61 11.50 27.30
CA LYS A 200 -4.09 10.30 27.95
C LYS A 200 -4.41 10.32 29.46
N GLY A 201 -5.14 9.31 29.94
CA GLY A 201 -5.62 9.22 31.33
C GLY A 201 -6.79 10.15 31.68
N GLY A 202 -7.36 10.84 30.69
CA GLY A 202 -8.52 11.71 30.84
C GLY A 202 -9.81 11.11 30.27
N HIS A 203 -10.87 11.93 30.30
CA HIS A 203 -12.16 11.57 29.73
C HIS A 203 -12.05 11.29 28.22
N GLN A 204 -12.65 10.18 27.78
CA GLN A 204 -12.70 9.78 26.38
C GLN A 204 -14.06 10.16 25.78
N GLN A 205 -14.05 10.68 24.56
CA GLN A 205 -15.24 11.04 23.79
C GLN A 205 -15.28 10.29 22.47
N HIS A 206 -16.43 10.30 21.80
CA HIS A 206 -16.60 9.68 20.48
C HIS A 206 -16.73 10.74 19.40
N SER A 207 -15.96 10.59 18.32
CA SER A 207 -16.12 11.35 17.07
C SER A 207 -16.61 10.42 15.97
N PRO A 208 -17.65 10.79 15.19
CA PRO A 208 -18.08 9.99 14.06
C PRO A 208 -17.01 9.98 12.96
N ALA A 209 -17.13 9.06 12.01
CA ALA A 209 -16.29 9.03 10.82
C ALA A 209 -17.11 9.07 9.53
N VAL A 210 -16.60 9.81 8.55
CA VAL A 210 -17.09 9.76 7.17
C VAL A 210 -16.49 8.53 6.51
N THR A 211 -17.29 7.83 5.71
CA THR A 211 -16.85 6.62 5.01
C THR A 211 -16.85 6.83 3.51
N LEU A 212 -15.76 6.43 2.87
CA LEU A 212 -15.57 6.46 1.43
C LEU A 212 -15.14 5.08 0.94
N THR A 213 -15.51 4.76 -0.29
CA THR A 213 -15.00 3.62 -1.03
C THR A 213 -15.00 3.95 -2.52
N PHE A 214 -14.43 3.08 -3.34
CA PHE A 214 -14.48 3.17 -4.79
C PHE A 214 -14.57 1.76 -5.35
N ASP A 215 -15.29 1.61 -6.46
CA ASP A 215 -15.43 0.34 -7.14
C ASP A 215 -14.48 0.24 -8.35
N ARG A 216 -14.51 -0.92 -9.01
CA ARG A 216 -13.68 -1.21 -10.18
C ARG A 216 -13.95 -0.23 -11.33
N SER A 217 -15.18 0.23 -11.47
CA SER A 217 -15.60 1.11 -12.56
C SER A 217 -15.10 2.55 -12.40
N SER A 218 -14.77 2.97 -11.18
CA SER A 218 -14.16 4.26 -10.88
C SER A 218 -12.69 4.38 -11.30
N VAL A 219 -12.05 3.28 -11.70
CA VAL A 219 -10.62 3.23 -12.08
C VAL A 219 -10.46 3.37 -13.60
N CYS A 220 -9.55 4.22 -14.07
CA CYS A 220 -9.47 4.57 -15.50
C CYS A 220 -9.05 3.44 -16.45
N GLY A 221 -8.21 2.49 -16.02
CA GLY A 221 -7.65 1.51 -16.96
C GLY A 221 -6.84 0.38 -16.32
N ALA A 222 -6.35 -0.51 -17.16
CA ALA A 222 -5.50 -1.63 -16.76
C ALA A 222 -4.14 -1.16 -16.18
N PRO A 223 -3.51 -1.96 -15.30
CA PRO A 223 -4.03 -3.22 -14.75
C PRO A 223 -5.01 -3.00 -13.57
N ALA A 224 -5.10 -1.78 -13.04
CA ALA A 224 -5.93 -1.45 -11.88
C ALA A 224 -7.44 -1.72 -12.09
N ARG A 225 -7.98 -1.47 -13.30
CA ARG A 225 -9.37 -1.81 -13.67
C ARG A 225 -9.57 -3.29 -14.02
N THR A 226 -8.49 -4.06 -14.21
CA THR A 226 -8.55 -5.44 -14.72
C THR A 226 -7.92 -6.45 -13.74
N ILE A 227 -6.79 -7.07 -14.10
CA ILE A 227 -6.17 -8.17 -13.34
C ILE A 227 -5.63 -7.74 -11.97
N GLY A 228 -5.35 -6.44 -11.83
CA GLY A 228 -4.84 -5.84 -10.60
C GLY A 228 -5.93 -5.35 -9.67
N TRP A 229 -7.21 -5.44 -10.05
CA TRP A 229 -8.32 -5.00 -9.21
C TRP A 229 -8.43 -5.86 -7.95
N ARG A 230 -8.48 -5.20 -6.79
CA ARG A 230 -8.91 -5.80 -5.54
C ARG A 230 -9.79 -4.80 -4.79
N ASP A 231 -10.87 -5.31 -4.21
CA ASP A 231 -11.81 -4.52 -3.42
C ASP A 231 -11.07 -3.79 -2.28
N PRO A 232 -11.21 -2.45 -2.14
CA PRO A 232 -10.51 -1.66 -1.13
C PRO A 232 -11.16 -1.69 0.26
N GLY A 233 -12.34 -2.30 0.41
CA GLY A 233 -13.18 -2.22 1.60
C GLY A 233 -13.73 -0.82 1.77
N PHE A 234 -13.73 -0.35 3.02
CA PHE A 234 -14.22 0.98 3.38
C PHE A 234 -13.12 1.77 4.08
N ILE A 235 -12.96 3.03 3.67
CA ILE A 235 -11.98 3.97 4.20
C ILE A 235 -12.75 4.97 5.05
N HIS A 236 -12.42 5.05 6.32
CA HIS A 236 -13.11 5.92 7.26
C HIS A 236 -12.18 7.02 7.72
N THR A 237 -12.69 8.25 7.83
CA THR A 237 -11.96 9.41 8.36
C THR A 237 -12.76 10.07 9.46
N SER A 238 -12.19 10.12 10.66
CA SER A 238 -12.73 10.86 11.80
C SER A 238 -11.92 12.14 12.08
N PHE A 239 -12.57 13.14 12.65
CA PHE A 239 -12.01 14.46 12.93
C PHE A 239 -11.97 14.69 14.44
N LEU A 240 -10.77 14.84 14.99
CA LEU A 240 -10.47 15.05 16.40
C LEU A 240 -10.14 16.54 16.58
N LYS A 241 -11.10 17.32 17.08
CA LYS A 241 -11.07 18.79 17.13
C LYS A 241 -10.82 19.33 18.54
N GLU A 242 -10.50 20.62 18.65
CA GLU A 242 -10.31 21.29 19.94
C GLU A 242 -9.13 20.69 20.73
N LEU A 243 -8.06 20.33 20.02
CA LEU A 243 -6.87 19.75 20.60
C LEU A 243 -6.07 20.77 21.41
N TRP A 244 -5.65 20.34 22.59
CA TRP A 244 -4.78 21.12 23.44
C TRP A 244 -3.33 20.92 23.00
N LEU A 245 -2.64 22.04 22.83
CA LEU A 245 -1.26 22.13 22.38
C LEU A 245 -0.32 21.17 23.08
N ASN A 246 0.50 20.45 22.31
CA ASN A 246 1.55 19.56 22.79
C ASN A 246 1.07 18.44 23.73
N ARG A 247 -0.24 18.24 23.91
CA ARG A 247 -0.82 17.23 24.80
C ARG A 247 -0.82 15.87 24.12
N VAL A 248 -0.68 14.82 24.92
CA VAL A 248 -0.75 13.43 24.42
C VAL A 248 -2.20 12.96 24.51
N TYR A 249 -2.70 12.45 23.39
CA TYR A 249 -4.03 11.89 23.23
C TYR A 249 -3.93 10.38 22.96
N THR A 250 -4.91 9.63 23.45
CA THR A 250 -5.14 8.23 23.12
C THR A 250 -6.35 8.11 22.22
N TYR A 251 -6.36 7.11 21.34
CA TYR A 251 -7.51 6.83 20.48
C TYR A 251 -7.67 5.34 20.15
N LYS A 252 -8.91 4.92 19.88
CA LYS A 252 -9.30 3.60 19.40
C LYS A 252 -10.29 3.75 18.25
N LEU A 253 -10.15 2.87 17.26
CA LEU A 253 -11.08 2.76 16.15
C LEU A 253 -12.23 1.86 16.59
N GLY A 254 -13.46 2.31 16.38
CA GLY A 254 -14.67 1.60 16.76
C GLY A 254 -15.60 1.42 15.58
N HIS A 255 -16.22 0.25 15.50
CA HIS A 255 -17.36 -0.04 14.65
C HIS A 255 -18.48 -0.58 15.51
N ARG A 256 -19.60 0.14 15.55
CA ARG A 256 -20.82 -0.33 16.21
C ARG A 256 -21.70 -1.02 15.18
N LEU A 257 -21.72 -2.35 15.21
CA LEU A 257 -22.56 -3.15 14.32
C LEU A 257 -24.03 -2.95 14.67
N PHE A 258 -24.93 -3.08 13.68
CA PHE A 258 -26.38 -2.92 13.92
C PHE A 258 -26.99 -3.96 14.86
N ASN A 259 -26.30 -5.09 15.09
CA ASN A 259 -26.61 -6.03 16.16
C ASN A 259 -26.16 -5.56 17.57
N SER A 260 -25.75 -4.30 17.71
CA SER A 260 -25.24 -3.66 18.93
C SER A 260 -23.94 -4.22 19.48
N THR A 261 -23.21 -5.04 18.72
CA THR A 261 -21.85 -5.45 19.08
C THR A 261 -20.84 -4.40 18.64
N TYR A 262 -19.76 -4.27 19.41
CA TYR A 262 -18.69 -3.33 19.11
C TYR A 262 -17.43 -4.08 18.69
N VAL A 263 -16.86 -3.67 17.55
CA VAL A 263 -15.53 -4.11 17.11
C VAL A 263 -14.56 -2.97 17.37
N TRP A 264 -13.50 -3.27 18.12
CA TRP A 264 -12.51 -2.29 18.54
C TRP A 264 -11.13 -2.63 17.98
N SER A 265 -10.34 -1.61 17.65
CA SER A 265 -8.91 -1.75 17.49
C SER A 265 -8.18 -1.79 18.84
N GLN A 266 -6.88 -2.09 18.80
CA GLN A 266 -5.97 -1.73 19.89
C GLN A 266 -5.97 -0.21 20.14
N GLU A 267 -5.44 0.20 21.29
CA GLU A 267 -5.25 1.60 21.63
C GLU A 267 -4.01 2.17 20.94
N TYR A 268 -4.16 3.39 20.43
CA TYR A 268 -3.12 4.17 19.80
C TYR A 268 -2.94 5.50 20.53
N GLN A 269 -1.85 6.21 20.26
CA GLN A 269 -1.59 7.50 20.88
C GLN A 269 -0.86 8.44 19.92
N PHE A 270 -1.12 9.73 20.05
CA PHE A 270 -0.42 10.78 19.33
C PHE A 270 -0.21 12.01 20.21
N ARG A 271 0.68 12.90 19.78
CA ARG A 271 0.85 14.21 20.40
C ARG A 271 0.23 15.26 19.49
N ALA A 272 -0.61 16.12 20.05
CA ALA A 272 -1.19 17.24 19.31
C ALA A 272 -0.11 18.21 18.84
N SER A 273 -0.32 18.80 17.66
CA SER A 273 0.59 19.75 17.03
C SER A 273 0.85 20.99 17.91
N PRO A 274 2.02 21.63 17.77
CA PRO A 274 2.29 22.93 18.39
C PRO A 274 1.44 24.03 17.73
N PHE A 275 1.33 25.18 18.41
CA PHE A 275 0.60 26.33 17.88
C PHE A 275 1.41 26.93 16.72
N PRO A 276 0.77 27.46 15.67
CA PRO A 276 1.47 28.22 14.63
C PRO A 276 2.28 29.38 15.24
N GLY A 277 3.61 29.34 15.10
CA GLY A 277 4.52 30.32 15.69
C GLY A 277 5.03 29.98 17.10
N GLN A 278 4.70 28.81 17.66
CA GLN A 278 5.22 28.36 18.95
C GLN A 278 6.76 28.20 18.91
N ASN A 279 7.45 28.88 19.82
CA ASN A 279 8.89 28.75 19.99
C ASN A 279 9.24 27.46 20.74
N SER A 280 9.39 26.36 20.00
CA SER A 280 9.80 25.05 20.50
C SER A 280 10.61 24.31 19.45
N LEU A 281 11.45 23.36 19.85
CA LEU A 281 12.16 22.50 18.91
C LEU A 281 11.16 21.61 18.14
N GLN A 282 11.05 21.84 16.83
CA GLN A 282 10.20 21.08 15.92
C GLN A 282 11.10 20.29 14.96
N ARG A 283 10.91 18.97 14.89
CA ARG A 283 11.69 18.07 14.02
C ARG A 283 10.80 17.52 12.93
N VAL A 284 11.19 17.80 11.69
CA VAL A 284 10.46 17.45 10.47
C VAL A 284 11.34 16.58 9.60
N VAL A 285 10.80 15.45 9.14
CA VAL A 285 11.46 14.58 8.15
C VAL A 285 10.75 14.72 6.82
N ILE A 286 11.52 14.77 5.74
CA ILE A 286 11.04 14.86 4.36
C ILE A 286 11.85 13.88 3.51
N PHE A 287 11.16 13.00 2.78
CA PHE A 287 11.74 12.14 1.76
C PHE A 287 10.71 11.88 0.66
N GLY A 288 11.17 11.39 -0.49
CA GLY A 288 10.31 10.89 -1.55
C GLY A 288 10.71 9.51 -2.03
N ASP A 289 9.87 8.95 -2.90
CA ASP A 289 10.13 7.68 -3.61
C ASP A 289 10.45 6.48 -2.70
N MET A 290 9.87 6.43 -1.49
CA MET A 290 10.16 5.32 -0.56
C MET A 290 9.68 3.98 -1.10
N GLY A 291 8.49 3.95 -1.72
CA GLY A 291 7.86 2.72 -2.20
C GLY A 291 7.67 1.68 -1.10
N LYS A 292 7.68 0.40 -1.48
CA LYS A 292 7.46 -0.74 -0.59
C LYS A 292 8.37 -1.91 -0.90
N ASP A 293 8.48 -2.82 0.06
CA ASP A 293 9.19 -4.09 -0.10
C ASP A 293 8.70 -5.08 0.97
N GLU A 294 8.81 -6.39 0.72
CA GLU A 294 8.27 -7.44 1.58
C GLU A 294 9.27 -7.83 2.68
N ALA A 295 8.86 -7.68 3.94
CA ALA A 295 9.73 -7.96 5.09
C ALA A 295 10.12 -9.45 5.23
N ASP A 296 9.34 -10.36 4.65
CA ASP A 296 9.64 -11.79 4.57
C ASP A 296 10.49 -12.17 3.33
N GLY A 297 10.89 -11.19 2.53
CA GLY A 297 11.71 -11.37 1.34
C GLY A 297 10.96 -11.90 0.11
N SER A 298 9.62 -11.97 0.16
CA SER A 298 8.78 -12.29 -0.99
C SER A 298 9.01 -11.32 -2.14
N ASN A 299 8.71 -11.77 -3.35
CA ASN A 299 8.62 -10.90 -4.50
C ASN A 299 7.16 -10.46 -4.73
N GLU A 300 7.00 -9.38 -5.47
CA GLU A 300 5.69 -8.83 -5.82
C GLU A 300 5.78 -8.05 -7.13
N TYR A 301 4.63 -7.65 -7.67
CA TYR A 301 4.64 -6.75 -8.83
C TYR A 301 5.29 -5.42 -8.47
N ASN A 302 6.05 -4.88 -9.42
CA ASN A 302 6.77 -3.61 -9.27
C ASN A 302 7.71 -3.57 -8.05
N ASN A 303 8.33 -4.71 -7.70
CA ASN A 303 9.32 -4.78 -6.62
C ASN A 303 10.68 -4.18 -7.03
N PHE A 304 10.77 -2.85 -7.07
CA PHE A 304 12.01 -2.14 -7.40
C PHE A 304 12.45 -1.14 -6.32
N GLN A 305 11.81 -1.11 -5.15
CA GLN A 305 12.09 -0.12 -4.09
C GLN A 305 12.82 -0.72 -2.87
N ARG A 306 13.99 -1.34 -3.12
CA ARG A 306 14.82 -2.02 -2.08
C ARG A 306 15.24 -1.14 -0.90
N GLY A 307 15.15 0.18 -1.04
CA GLY A 307 15.42 1.14 0.03
C GLY A 307 14.29 1.29 1.05
N SER A 308 13.06 0.83 0.71
CA SER A 308 11.84 1.09 1.48
C SER A 308 11.94 0.61 2.93
N LEU A 309 12.32 -0.66 3.13
CA LEU A 309 12.43 -1.26 4.46
C LEU A 309 13.50 -0.57 5.32
N ASN A 310 14.62 -0.16 4.71
CA ASN A 310 15.69 0.53 5.42
C ASN A 310 15.27 1.95 5.83
N ALA A 311 14.63 2.70 4.93
CA ALA A 311 14.08 4.02 5.22
C ALA A 311 13.07 3.92 6.36
N THR A 312 12.07 3.04 6.22
CA THR A 312 11.05 2.76 7.25
C THR A 312 11.69 2.43 8.60
N LYS A 313 12.72 1.58 8.62
CA LYS A 313 13.42 1.19 9.84
C LYS A 313 14.13 2.36 10.53
N GLN A 314 14.79 3.25 9.78
CA GLN A 314 15.42 4.44 10.37
C GLN A 314 14.37 5.41 10.94
N LEU A 315 13.26 5.59 10.23
CA LEU A 315 12.17 6.46 10.65
C LEU A 315 11.53 5.97 11.94
N ILE A 316 11.24 4.67 12.05
CA ILE A 316 10.73 4.06 13.29
C ILE A 316 11.72 4.23 14.45
N LYS A 317 13.02 4.04 14.19
CA LYS A 317 14.07 4.19 15.20
C LYS A 317 14.12 5.62 15.78
N ASP A 318 13.89 6.63 14.95
CA ASP A 318 13.92 8.03 15.36
C ASP A 318 12.54 8.63 15.70
N LEU A 319 11.45 7.86 15.60
CA LEU A 319 10.06 8.31 15.76
C LEU A 319 9.82 9.11 17.05
N LYS A 320 10.41 8.70 18.18
CA LYS A 320 10.27 9.40 19.48
C LYS A 320 10.83 10.83 19.48
N LYS A 321 11.68 11.17 18.50
CA LYS A 321 12.32 12.48 18.35
C LYS A 321 11.55 13.38 17.38
N LEU A 322 10.63 12.83 16.59
CA LEU A 322 9.96 13.55 15.52
C LEU A 322 8.72 14.29 16.02
N THR A 323 8.48 15.47 15.47
CA THR A 323 7.29 16.30 15.75
C THR A 323 6.28 16.19 14.61
N LEU A 324 6.77 16.17 13.37
CA LEU A 324 5.95 16.03 12.17
C LEU A 324 6.69 15.18 11.12
N PHE A 325 5.93 14.54 10.25
CA PHE A 325 6.47 13.71 9.18
C PHE A 325 5.83 14.13 7.85
N PHE A 326 6.65 14.54 6.88
CA PHE A 326 6.19 14.78 5.52
C PHE A 326 6.75 13.71 4.62
N THR A 327 5.88 13.16 3.80
CA THR A 327 6.25 12.28 2.72
C THR A 327 5.95 13.02 1.43
N LEU A 328 7.00 13.35 0.70
CA LEU A 328 6.87 13.69 -0.72
C LEU A 328 6.78 12.37 -1.48
N GLU A 329 5.74 11.59 -1.23
CA GLU A 329 5.53 10.40 -2.03
C GLU A 329 5.15 10.84 -3.44
N THR A 330 6.13 10.87 -4.32
CA THR A 330 5.91 10.62 -5.74
C THR A 330 5.14 9.30 -5.84
N TYR A 331 3.83 9.44 -6.00
CA TYR A 331 2.81 8.48 -6.41
C TYR A 331 2.42 7.24 -5.61
N VAL A 332 2.91 6.98 -4.39
CA VAL A 332 2.56 5.68 -3.76
C VAL A 332 1.20 5.67 -3.02
N MET A 333 0.67 6.81 -2.56
CA MET A 333 -0.66 6.82 -1.89
C MET A 333 -1.88 7.20 -2.77
N LEU A 334 -1.67 7.82 -3.94
CA LEU A 334 -2.77 8.28 -4.80
C LEU A 334 -2.72 7.82 -6.28
N MET A 335 -1.64 7.17 -6.74
CA MET A 335 -1.55 6.63 -8.12
C MET A 335 -1.30 5.13 -8.28
N ASP A 336 -1.63 4.34 -7.26
CA ASP A 336 -2.11 2.97 -7.52
C ASP A 336 -3.46 2.95 -8.30
N ILE A 337 -4.00 4.11 -8.72
CA ILE A 337 -5.33 4.28 -9.34
C ILE A 337 -5.28 4.78 -10.81
N PHE A 338 -4.26 5.52 -11.26
CA PHE A 338 -4.33 6.21 -12.57
C PHE A 338 -3.02 6.22 -13.36
N HIS A 339 -2.80 5.21 -14.21
CA HIS A 339 -1.83 5.12 -15.34
C HIS A 339 -0.48 4.39 -15.16
N ASN A 340 -0.31 3.40 -16.05
CA ASN A 340 0.87 2.63 -16.45
C ASN A 340 1.64 1.83 -15.39
N GLY A 341 0.98 0.81 -14.84
CA GLY A 341 1.66 -0.46 -14.52
C GLY A 341 1.40 -1.09 -13.15
N THR A 342 0.54 -0.52 -12.31
CA THR A 342 0.40 -0.92 -10.90
C THR A 342 -0.95 -1.55 -10.56
N ASN A 343 -0.92 -2.61 -9.75
CA ASN A 343 -2.09 -3.34 -9.25
C ASN A 343 -2.61 -2.71 -7.94
N LEU A 344 -3.93 -2.65 -7.72
CA LEU A 344 -4.56 -2.12 -6.50
C LEU A 344 -4.29 -2.92 -5.22
N LEU A 345 -3.75 -4.14 -5.36
CA LEU A 345 -3.31 -5.02 -4.29
C LEU A 345 -2.28 -4.36 -3.35
N HIS A 346 -1.57 -3.35 -3.82
CA HIS A 346 -0.39 -2.75 -3.19
C HIS A 346 -0.68 -1.63 -2.19
N ARG A 347 -1.91 -1.07 -2.18
CA ARG A 347 -2.27 0.05 -1.31
C ARG A 347 -2.20 -0.31 0.18
N LEU A 348 -2.60 -1.53 0.54
CA LEU A 348 -2.66 -1.98 1.93
C LEU A 348 -1.31 -2.45 2.48
N SER A 349 -0.40 -2.94 1.64
CA SER A 349 0.96 -3.27 2.07
C SER A 349 1.79 -2.02 2.34
N LEU A 350 1.65 -0.99 1.50
CA LEU A 350 2.23 0.33 1.78
C LEU A 350 1.61 0.95 3.02
N LEU A 351 0.26 0.99 3.12
CA LEU A 351 -0.40 1.49 4.33
C LEU A 351 0.04 0.72 5.57
N HIS A 352 0.32 -0.58 5.49
CA HIS A 352 0.85 -1.35 6.61
C HIS A 352 2.28 -0.92 6.99
N GLN A 353 3.18 -0.74 6.02
CA GLN A 353 4.55 -0.24 6.26
C GLN A 353 4.55 1.19 6.83
N LEU A 354 3.72 2.06 6.26
CA LEU A 354 3.53 3.43 6.71
C LEU A 354 2.78 3.50 8.04
N CYS A 355 1.85 2.58 8.33
CA CYS A 355 1.06 2.56 9.57
C CYS A 355 1.97 2.60 10.80
N LEU A 356 3.11 1.90 10.81
CA LEU A 356 4.05 1.95 11.93
C LEU A 356 4.58 3.36 12.23
N ILE A 357 4.57 4.26 11.24
CA ILE A 357 4.99 5.66 11.33
C ILE A 357 3.78 6.59 11.50
N CYS A 358 2.73 6.40 10.70
CA CYS A 358 1.50 7.21 10.70
C CYS A 358 0.63 7.05 11.95
N LEU A 359 0.92 6.03 12.78
CA LEU A 359 0.20 5.73 14.02
C LEU A 359 0.41 6.77 15.13
N GLN A 360 1.58 7.43 15.12
CA GLN A 360 2.06 8.28 16.22
C GLN A 360 2.46 9.69 15.78
N VAL A 361 2.73 9.88 14.49
CA VAL A 361 3.17 11.17 13.91
C VAL A 361 2.31 11.51 12.70
N VAL A 362 2.00 12.80 12.56
CA VAL A 362 1.25 13.37 11.44
C VAL A 362 1.97 13.08 10.13
N THR A 363 1.26 12.54 9.13
CA THR A 363 1.76 12.36 7.77
C THR A 363 1.02 13.25 6.78
N MET A 364 1.77 13.86 5.87
CA MET A 364 1.24 14.71 4.80
C MET A 364 1.86 14.27 3.48
N ASN A 365 1.02 14.15 2.44
CA ASN A 365 1.40 13.60 1.13
C ASN A 365 1.16 14.64 0.03
N VAL A 366 2.05 14.67 -0.95
CA VAL A 366 2.00 15.54 -2.14
C VAL A 366 2.07 14.67 -3.40
N ILE A 367 1.37 15.04 -4.48
CA ILE A 367 1.25 14.23 -5.72
C ILE A 367 2.23 14.73 -6.80
N GLY A 368 2.94 13.83 -7.51
CA GLY A 368 3.84 14.16 -8.63
C GLY A 368 4.14 12.96 -9.56
N PRO A 369 4.62 13.18 -10.81
CA PRO A 369 4.77 12.15 -11.88
C PRO A 369 5.83 11.06 -11.62
N GLU A 370 5.60 9.81 -12.05
CA GLU A 370 6.63 8.75 -12.15
C GLU A 370 7.31 8.82 -13.53
N LEU A 371 8.65 8.86 -13.55
CA LEU A 371 9.46 8.90 -14.77
C LEU A 371 9.85 7.48 -15.21
N ASP A 372 9.21 6.97 -16.27
CA ASP A 372 9.68 5.76 -16.97
C ASP A 372 10.94 6.08 -17.78
N LEU A 373 12.08 5.50 -17.39
CA LEU A 373 13.35 5.60 -18.12
C LEU A 373 13.38 4.80 -19.45
N SER A 374 12.29 4.12 -19.84
CA SER A 374 12.22 3.38 -21.10
C SER A 374 11.88 4.24 -22.33
N MET A 375 11.31 5.44 -22.16
CA MET A 375 11.06 6.38 -23.25
C MET A 375 12.25 7.32 -23.48
N ARG A 376 13.31 6.80 -24.12
CA ARG A 376 14.14 7.67 -24.96
C ARG A 376 13.28 8.04 -26.17
N THR A 377 12.84 9.30 -26.26
CA THR A 377 12.87 10.22 -27.43
C THR A 377 11.72 11.23 -27.38
N MET A 378 12.10 12.52 -27.37
CA MET A 378 11.34 13.74 -27.75
C MET A 378 9.96 13.98 -27.12
N ILE A 379 9.92 14.91 -26.15
CA ILE A 379 8.80 15.87 -26.07
C ILE A 379 9.36 17.20 -26.56
N LEU A 380 9.10 17.49 -27.84
CA LEU A 380 9.02 18.85 -28.33
C LEU A 380 7.70 19.45 -27.81
N GLU A 381 7.71 20.73 -27.49
CA GLU A 381 6.54 21.49 -27.07
C GLU A 381 5.33 21.27 -27.99
N ALA A 382 4.18 20.92 -27.43
CA ALA A 382 2.85 21.39 -27.84
C ALA A 382 1.73 20.79 -26.96
N ASN A 383 0.98 21.68 -26.30
CA ASN A 383 -0.45 21.61 -25.95
C ASN A 383 -1.14 20.23 -25.91
N VAL A 384 -1.46 19.73 -24.70
CA VAL A 384 -2.69 18.96 -24.46
C VAL A 384 -3.33 19.42 -23.16
N ALA A 385 -4.32 20.30 -23.31
CA ALA A 385 -5.29 20.62 -22.28
C ALA A 385 -6.31 19.47 -22.17
N CYS A 386 -6.43 18.86 -20.98
CA CYS A 386 -7.64 18.15 -20.60
C CYS A 386 -7.90 18.43 -19.12
N TRP A 387 -8.91 19.25 -18.90
CA TRP A 387 -9.36 19.73 -17.59
C TRP A 387 -10.07 18.61 -16.82
N LEU A 388 -9.63 18.32 -15.60
CA LEU A 388 -10.54 17.90 -14.54
C LEU A 388 -10.82 19.10 -13.64
N LYS A 389 -12.05 19.59 -13.72
CA LYS A 389 -12.57 20.74 -12.99
C LYS A 389 -12.85 20.31 -11.54
N LEU A 390 -11.88 20.49 -10.65
CA LEU A 390 -12.07 20.52 -9.21
C LEU A 390 -11.26 21.71 -8.66
N CYS A 391 -11.97 22.79 -8.36
CA CYS A 391 -11.45 23.97 -7.72
C CYS A 391 -10.85 23.61 -6.35
N PHE A 392 -9.52 23.62 -6.25
CA PHE A 392 -8.84 23.96 -5.00
C PHE A 392 -8.06 25.25 -5.23
N LEU A 393 -8.62 26.37 -4.76
CA LEU A 393 -7.85 27.57 -4.50
C LEU A 393 -6.90 27.27 -3.33
N PHE A 394 -5.61 27.14 -3.61
CA PHE A 394 -4.58 27.52 -2.66
C PHE A 394 -3.90 28.78 -3.21
N LEU A 395 -4.36 29.93 -2.73
CA LEU A 395 -3.66 31.21 -2.85
C LEU A 395 -2.47 31.17 -1.88
N LEU A 396 -1.28 30.84 -2.40
CA LEU A 396 -0.03 31.20 -1.73
C LEU A 396 0.21 32.69 -2.02
N LYS A 397 -0.31 33.57 -1.16
CA LYS A 397 -0.05 35.01 -1.25
C LYS A 397 1.34 35.30 -0.65
N THR A 398 2.39 35.16 -1.43
CA THR A 398 3.66 35.85 -1.16
C THR A 398 3.57 37.25 -1.76
N GLU A 399 3.33 38.24 -0.90
CA GLU A 399 3.51 39.64 -1.28
C GLU A 399 5.00 39.92 -1.49
N LEU A 400 5.39 40.12 -2.75
CA LEU A 400 6.60 40.83 -3.14
C LEU A 400 6.20 41.75 -4.31
N ASN A 401 5.88 42.99 -3.95
CA ASN A 401 5.75 44.11 -4.88
C ASN A 401 7.06 44.28 -5.65
N ILE A 402 7.00 44.23 -7.00
CA ILE A 402 7.77 45.06 -7.95
C ILE A 402 7.11 44.92 -9.34
N GLY A 403 6.62 46.03 -9.89
CA GLY A 403 6.90 46.44 -11.28
C GLY A 403 6.12 45.85 -12.47
N THR A 404 5.02 46.54 -12.81
CA THR A 404 4.47 46.87 -14.15
C THR A 404 3.82 45.82 -15.08
N PRO A 405 2.71 46.19 -15.79
CA PRO A 405 1.80 45.25 -16.45
C PRO A 405 2.02 45.15 -17.96
N LEU A 406 1.92 43.94 -18.51
CA LEU A 406 1.68 43.73 -19.94
C LEU A 406 0.30 43.09 -20.12
N THR A 407 -0.62 43.93 -20.59
CA THR A 407 -1.93 43.59 -21.15
C THR A 407 -1.77 42.73 -22.40
N THR A 408 -2.51 41.63 -22.51
CA THR A 408 -3.05 41.15 -23.79
C THR A 408 -4.38 40.43 -23.57
N ALA A 409 -5.30 40.75 -24.46
CA ALA A 409 -6.74 40.58 -24.35
C ALA A 409 -7.21 39.14 -24.62
N CYS A 410 -8.35 38.81 -24.05
CA CYS A 410 -9.21 37.71 -24.48
C CYS A 410 -9.82 38.04 -25.84
N SER A 411 -9.93 37.04 -26.72
CA SER A 411 -10.92 37.04 -27.80
C SER A 411 -11.66 35.70 -27.81
N ASP A 412 -12.94 35.77 -27.42
CA ASP A 412 -13.94 34.72 -27.62
C ASP A 412 -14.31 34.58 -29.09
N SER A 413 -14.51 33.33 -29.53
CA SER A 413 -15.41 32.84 -30.61
C SER A 413 -14.87 31.48 -31.10
N ALA A 414 -15.63 30.43 -31.36
CA ALA A 414 -17.06 30.09 -31.28
C ALA A 414 -17.17 28.56 -31.23
#